data_AF-A0A7J3U6C7-F1
#
_entry.id   AF-A0A7J3U6C7-F1
#
_cell.length_a   1.000
_cell.length_b   1.000
_cell.length_c   1.000
_cell.angle_alpha   90.00
_cell.angle_beta   90.00
_cell.angle_gamma   90.00
#
_symmetry.space_group_name_H-M   'P 1'
#
loop_
_entity.id
_entity.type
_entity.pdbx_description
1 polymer ?
#
loop_
_entity_poly.entity_id
_entity_poly.type
_entity_poly.pdbx_seq_one_letter_code
_entity_poly.pdbx_strand_id
1 'polypeptide(L)'
;MEAWMKKAWIAIGFFVLVVPLGILVTWSYGDAWGEWGSVSDGNTTWTPKEYSGGAPLPDYSIPGWENKLMASVGYWISAVIGIIMSVVTVLGIAKAVELWKGHNE
;
A
#
# COMPACT_ATOMS: atom_id res chain seq x y z
N MET A 1 -10.10 -9.40 -24.29
CA MET A 1 -10.20 -8.35 -23.25
C MET A 1 -10.90 -7.16 -23.87
N GLU A 2 -12.03 -6.74 -23.30
CA GLU A 2 -12.83 -5.62 -23.82
C GLU A 2 -12.02 -4.32 -23.85
N ALA A 3 -12.39 -3.41 -24.75
CA ALA A 3 -11.66 -2.14 -24.94
C ALA A 3 -11.61 -1.29 -23.65
N TRP A 4 -12.68 -1.29 -22.85
CA TRP A 4 -12.73 -0.55 -21.59
C TRP A 4 -11.80 -1.15 -20.52
N MET A 5 -11.64 -2.48 -20.49
CA MET A 5 -10.73 -3.15 -19.55
C MET A 5 -9.28 -2.79 -19.85
N LYS A 6 -8.89 -2.74 -21.13
CA LYS A 6 -7.54 -2.29 -21.52
C LYS A 6 -7.27 -0.88 -21.03
N LYS A 7 -8.23 0.03 -21.19
CA LYS A 7 -8.13 1.42 -20.70
C LYS A 7 -8.02 1.48 -19.18
N ALA A 8 -8.79 0.67 -18.45
CA ALA A 8 -8.72 0.58 -17.00
C ALA A 8 -7.34 0.11 -16.52
N TRP A 9 -6.75 -0.92 -17.16
CA TRP A 9 -5.40 -1.37 -16.84
C TRP A 9 -4.32 -0.33 -17.11
N ILE A 10 -4.46 0.44 -18.19
CA ILE A 10 -3.56 1.57 -18.48
C ILE A 10 -3.68 2.63 -17.39
N ALA A 11 -4.90 2.98 -16.97
CA ALA A 11 -5.13 3.94 -15.89
C ALA A 11 -4.55 3.45 -14.55
N ILE A 12 -4.74 2.18 -14.22
CA ILE A 12 -4.14 1.55 -13.03
C ILE A 12 -2.62 1.66 -13.12
N GLY A 13 -2.01 1.23 -14.23
CA GLY A 13 -0.56 1.33 -14.44
C GLY A 13 -0.04 2.76 -14.28
N PHE A 14 -0.77 3.75 -14.78
CA PHE A 14 -0.45 5.16 -14.56
C PHE A 14 -0.50 5.55 -13.07
N PHE A 15 -1.55 5.15 -12.34
CA PHE A 15 -1.64 5.42 -10.90
C PHE A 15 -0.53 4.74 -10.10
N VAL A 16 -0.12 3.52 -10.45
CA VAL A 16 1.01 2.84 -9.81
C VAL A 16 2.29 3.67 -9.91
N LEU A 17 2.49 4.39 -11.01
CA LEU A 17 3.67 5.24 -11.20
C LEU A 17 3.54 6.61 -10.51
N VAL A 18 2.36 7.21 -10.54
CA VAL A 18 2.15 8.59 -10.09
C VAL A 18 1.90 8.69 -8.59
N VAL A 19 1.11 7.79 -8.01
CA VAL A 19 0.72 7.84 -6.59
C VAL A 19 1.94 7.82 -5.66
N PRO A 20 2.96 6.96 -5.88
CA PRO A 20 4.12 6.91 -5.00
C PRO A 20 5.06 8.13 -5.16
N LEU A 21 4.90 8.97 -6.19
CA LEU A 21 5.67 10.22 -6.29
C LEU A 21 5.33 11.20 -5.16
N GLY A 22 4.16 11.06 -4.52
CA GLY A 22 3.80 11.84 -3.33
C GLY A 22 4.83 11.69 -2.20
N ILE A 23 5.52 10.54 -2.09
CA ILE A 23 6.59 10.34 -1.10
C ILE A 23 7.82 11.18 -1.41
N LEU A 24 8.12 11.46 -2.68
CA LEU A 24 9.24 12.34 -2.99
C LEU A 24 8.95 13.77 -2.51
N VAL A 25 7.67 14.15 -2.41
CA VAL A 25 7.27 15.44 -1.86
C VAL A 25 7.52 15.47 -0.35
N THR A 26 7.24 14.39 0.39
CA THR A 26 7.42 14.37 1.87
C THR A 26 8.87 14.57 2.31
N TRP A 27 9.86 14.32 1.45
CA TRP A 27 11.28 14.55 1.77
C TRP A 27 11.61 15.96 2.26
N SER A 28 10.82 16.95 1.84
CA SER A 28 10.98 18.37 2.17
C SER A 28 9.93 18.90 3.16
N TYR A 29 8.83 18.17 3.39
CA TYR A 29 7.71 18.62 4.22
C TYR A 29 7.56 17.83 5.53
N GLY A 30 8.43 16.84 5.77
CA GLY A 30 8.39 16.00 6.97
C GLY A 30 7.52 14.77 6.76
N ASP A 31 7.00 14.24 7.87
CA ASP A 31 6.20 13.01 7.92
C ASP A 31 4.94 13.11 7.03
N ALA A 32 4.48 11.97 6.53
CA ALA A 32 3.32 11.95 5.65
C ALA A 32 2.06 12.43 6.40
N TRP A 33 1.16 13.13 5.70
CA TRP A 33 -0.06 13.61 6.34
C TRP A 33 -0.92 12.41 6.80
N GLY A 34 -1.18 12.29 8.10
CA GLY A 34 -1.95 11.19 8.67
C GLY A 34 -1.14 9.98 9.14
N GLU A 35 0.15 10.13 9.48
CA GLU A 35 0.87 9.07 10.19
C GLU A 35 0.16 8.72 11.50
N TRP A 36 -0.01 7.41 11.73
CA TRP A 36 -0.64 6.86 12.94
C TRP A 36 0.35 6.82 14.13
N GLY A 37 1.26 7.80 14.18
CA GLY A 37 2.33 7.92 15.15
C GLY A 37 2.00 8.86 16.31
N SER A 38 2.99 9.07 17.18
CA SER A 38 2.85 10.02 18.28
C SER A 38 2.78 11.45 17.72
N VAL A 39 1.70 12.17 18.04
CA VAL A 39 1.54 13.58 17.65
C VAL A 39 2.01 14.45 18.81
N SER A 40 2.97 15.33 18.57
CA SER A 40 3.45 16.29 19.56
C SER A 40 3.00 17.70 19.19
N ASP A 41 2.32 18.37 20.13
CA ASP A 41 1.96 19.79 20.06
C ASP A 41 2.48 20.51 21.32
N GLY A 42 3.58 21.25 21.15
CA GLY A 42 4.32 21.89 22.25
C GLY A 42 4.83 20.86 23.26
N ASN A 43 4.34 20.93 24.50
CA ASN A 43 4.69 20.00 25.58
C ASN A 43 3.73 18.82 25.71
N THR A 44 2.73 18.71 24.83
CA THR A 44 1.74 17.63 24.88
C THR A 44 2.04 16.64 23.76
N THR A 45 2.36 15.40 24.14
CA THR A 45 2.49 14.29 23.20
C THR A 45 1.33 13.34 23.39
N TRP A 46 0.59 13.08 22.32
CA TRP A 46 -0.43 12.04 22.28
C TRP A 46 0.11 10.85 21.50
N THR A 47 0.09 9.67 22.12
CA THR A 47 0.51 8.41 21.51
C THR A 47 -0.70 7.47 21.40
N PRO A 48 -1.08 7.01 20.20
CA PRO A 48 -2.15 6.04 20.04
C PRO A 48 -1.80 4.72 20.73
N LYS A 49 -2.83 4.01 21.21
CA LYS A 49 -2.66 2.69 21.82
C LYS A 49 -2.17 1.70 20.78
N GLU A 50 -0.93 1.24 20.93
CA GLU A 50 -0.32 0.28 20.00
C GLU A 50 -1.06 -1.06 19.99
N TYR A 51 -1.14 -1.68 18.82
CA TYR A 51 -1.58 -3.06 18.69
C TYR A 51 -0.46 -4.00 19.17
N SER A 52 -0.76 -4.85 20.16
CA SER A 52 0.25 -5.69 20.84
C SER A 52 0.93 -6.73 19.96
N GLY A 53 0.39 -7.03 18.77
CA GLY A 53 0.99 -7.98 17.83
C GLY A 53 2.03 -7.36 16.89
N GLY A 54 2.14 -6.03 16.84
CA GLY A 54 2.98 -5.32 15.87
C GLY A 54 2.56 -5.56 14.41
N ALA A 55 3.18 -4.83 13.49
CA ALA A 55 3.16 -5.17 12.07
C ALA A 55 4.42 -5.98 11.75
N PRO A 56 4.35 -7.04 10.91
CA PRO A 56 5.55 -7.76 10.47
C PRO A 56 6.59 -6.86 9.78
N LEU A 57 6.13 -5.76 9.18
CA LEU A 57 6.93 -4.73 8.52
C LEU A 57 6.32 -3.35 8.82
N PRO A 58 6.69 -2.71 9.95
CA PRO A 58 6.23 -1.38 10.29
C PRO A 58 6.64 -0.37 9.21
N ASP A 59 5.70 0.48 8.79
CA ASP A 59 5.90 1.52 7.78
C ASP A 59 6.53 1.05 6.47
N TYR A 60 6.40 -0.26 6.17
CA TYR A 60 7.02 -0.89 5.00
C TYR A 60 8.55 -0.75 4.97
N SER A 61 9.17 -0.58 6.15
CA SER A 61 10.61 -0.33 6.31
C SER A 61 11.42 -1.63 6.23
N ILE A 62 12.39 -1.66 5.32
CA ILE A 62 13.30 -2.79 5.17
C ILE A 62 14.53 -2.55 6.06
N PRO A 63 14.90 -3.50 6.95
CA PRO A 63 16.10 -3.35 7.77
C PRO A 63 17.35 -3.09 6.91
N GLY A 64 18.13 -2.06 7.24
CA GLY A 64 19.30 -1.62 6.47
C GLY A 64 18.99 -0.69 5.29
N TRP A 65 17.73 -0.29 5.09
CA TRP A 65 17.28 0.65 4.06
C TRP A 65 16.78 1.97 4.67
N GLU A 66 17.47 2.47 5.72
CA GLU A 66 16.98 3.63 6.48
C GLU A 66 17.21 4.98 5.77
N ASN A 67 18.07 5.04 4.75
CA ASN A 67 18.26 6.29 4.01
C ASN A 67 17.03 6.61 3.14
N LYS A 68 16.75 7.91 2.95
CA LYS A 68 15.53 8.39 2.28
C LYS A 68 15.29 7.72 0.91
N LEU A 69 16.34 7.52 0.12
CA LEU A 69 16.23 6.91 -1.21
C LEU A 69 15.81 5.45 -1.11
N MET A 70 16.51 4.65 -0.29
CA MET A 70 16.19 3.24 -0.12
C MET A 70 14.83 3.04 0.55
N ALA A 71 14.47 3.87 1.53
CA ALA A 71 13.15 3.86 2.14
C ALA A 71 12.03 4.10 1.10
N SER A 72 12.20 5.10 0.22
CA SER A 72 11.26 5.33 -0.89
C SER A 72 11.16 4.12 -1.82
N VAL A 73 12.28 3.47 -2.15
CA VAL A 73 12.28 2.25 -2.99
C VAL A 73 11.57 1.08 -2.28
N GLY A 74 11.81 0.89 -0.99
CA GLY A 74 11.12 -0.12 -0.17
C GLY A 74 9.61 0.07 -0.14
N TYR A 75 9.15 1.32 -0.05
CA TYR A 75 7.74 1.66 -0.15
C TYR A 75 7.15 1.31 -1.53
N TRP A 76 7.85 1.64 -2.62
CA TRP A 76 7.40 1.29 -3.98
C TRP A 76 7.27 -0.23 -4.17
N ILE A 77 8.26 -1.00 -3.70
CA ILE A 77 8.22 -2.46 -3.75
C ILE A 77 7.00 -2.99 -2.99
N SER A 78 6.78 -2.48 -1.78
CA SER A 78 5.64 -2.87 -0.94
C SER A 78 4.29 -2.54 -1.61
N ALA A 79 4.18 -1.37 -2.26
CA ALA A 79 2.99 -1.00 -3.01
C ALA A 79 2.70 -1.96 -4.19
N VAL A 80 3.73 -2.32 -4.96
CA VAL A 80 3.59 -3.29 -6.08
C VAL A 80 3.15 -4.65 -5.56
N ILE A 81 3.74 -5.14 -4.46
CA ILE A 81 3.33 -6.40 -3.82
C ILE A 81 1.86 -6.33 -3.40
N GLY A 82 1.44 -5.25 -2.74
CA GLY A 82 0.04 -5.04 -2.34
C GLY A 82 -0.95 -5.08 -3.51
N ILE A 83 -0.58 -4.49 -4.65
CA ILE A 83 -1.39 -4.54 -5.88
C ILE A 83 -1.51 -5.97 -6.39
N ILE A 84 -0.39 -6.71 -6.48
CA ILE A 84 -0.40 -8.11 -6.93
C ILE A 84 -1.29 -8.95 -6.02
N MET A 85 -1.13 -8.83 -4.69
CA MET A 85 -1.95 -9.53 -3.71
C MET A 85 -3.43 -9.20 -3.87
N SER A 86 -3.78 -7.94 -4.10
CA SER A 86 -5.15 -7.49 -4.31
C SER A 86 -5.76 -8.12 -5.57
N VAL A 87 -5.03 -8.10 -6.69
CA VAL A 87 -5.47 -8.71 -7.96
C VAL A 87 -5.66 -10.21 -7.79
N VAL A 88 -4.69 -10.92 -7.21
CA VAL A 88 -4.78 -12.36 -6.96
C VAL A 88 -5.98 -12.70 -6.08
N THR A 89 -6.20 -11.93 -5.02
CA THR A 89 -7.33 -12.14 -4.10
C THR A 89 -8.67 -11.99 -4.82
N VAL A 90 -8.84 -10.91 -5.60
CA VAL A 90 -10.08 -10.67 -6.34
C VAL A 90 -10.34 -11.77 -7.36
N LEU A 91 -9.32 -12.18 -8.11
CA LEU A 91 -9.44 -13.27 -9.09
C LEU A 91 -9.72 -14.62 -8.41
N GLY A 92 -9.09 -14.88 -7.26
CA GLY A 92 -9.34 -16.07 -6.45
C GLY A 92 -10.77 -16.14 -5.95
N ILE A 93 -11.31 -15.04 -5.42
CA ILE A 93 -12.72 -14.94 -4.99
C ILE A 93 -13.65 -15.16 -6.18
N ALA A 94 -13.41 -14.49 -7.31
CA ALA A 94 -14.23 -14.65 -8.51
C ALA A 94 -14.28 -16.11 -8.97
N LYS A 95 -13.12 -16.80 -8.96
CA LYS A 95 -13.06 -18.21 -9.33
C LYS A 95 -13.76 -19.12 -8.32
N ALA A 96 -13.64 -18.85 -7.02
CA ALA A 96 -14.33 -19.61 -5.98
C ALA A 96 -15.86 -19.50 -6.13
N VAL A 97 -16.37 -18.30 -6.44
CA VAL A 97 -17.81 -18.08 -6.69
C VAL A 97 -18.30 -18.83 -7.92
N GLU A 98 -17.50 -18.87 -9.00
CA GLU A 98 -17.82 -19.63 -10.22
C GLU A 98 -17.92 -21.13 -9.94
N LEU A 99 -16.94 -21.70 -9.24
CA LEU A 99 -16.92 -23.12 -8.88
C LEU A 99 -18.09 -23.50 -7.96
N TRP A 100 -18.45 -22.61 -7.03
CA TRP A 100 -19.58 -22.84 -6.14
C TRP A 100 -20.91 -22.88 -6.90
N LYS A 101 -21.12 -22.01 -7.89
CA LYS A 101 -22.33 -22.04 -8.74
C LYS A 101 -22.42 -23.31 -9.58
N GLY A 102 -21.32 -23.70 -10.24
CA GLY A 102 -21.29 -24.92 -11.07
C GLY A 102 -21.42 -26.23 -10.31
N HIS A 103 -21.28 -26.23 -8.98
CA HIS A 103 -21.57 -27.39 -8.12
C HIS A 103 -23.06 -27.50 -7.75
N ASN A 104 -23.79 -26.39 -7.76
CA ASN A 104 -25.20 -26.32 -7.35
C ASN A 104 -26.20 -26.33 -8.53
N GLU A 105 -25.70 -26.48 -9.76
CA GLU A 105 -26.45 -26.71 -11.00
C GLU A 105 -26.38 -28.18 -11.41
#